data_AF-A0A166RQE5-F1
#
_entry.id   AF-A0A166RQE5-F1
#
_cell.length_a   1.000
_cell.length_b   1.000
_cell.length_c   1.000
_cell.angle_alpha   90.00
_cell.angle_beta   90.00
_cell.angle_gamma   90.00
#
_symmetry.space_group_name_H-M   'P 1'
#
loop_
_entity.id
_entity.type
_entity.pdbx_description
1 polymer ?
#
loop_
_entity_poly.entity_id
_entity_poly.type
_entity_poly.pdbx_seq_one_letter_code
_entity_poly.pdbx_strand_id
1 'polypeptide(L)'
;VQQVAPESRIVYVDNDPIVLVHARALLTSTPEGRTAYLDADFTEPESILKSEQLTTTFDLHQPVAVSLIAIVHFIPDDTVVHSVIDQLMDPLPAGSMLALSTTTADFAPEEVHAGVASYRTSGIPLTARDKGTVETFFRGLELLDPGITLVHRWHPDAASAALDDRQVYMYGGVARKP
;
A
#
# COMPACT_ATOMS: atom_id res chain seq x y z
N VAL A 1 -12.37 2.44 7.99
CA VAL A 1 -13.30 2.10 6.88
C VAL A 1 -14.72 1.85 7.40
N GLN A 2 -14.99 0.75 8.11
CA GLN A 2 -16.37 0.39 8.52
C GLN A 2 -17.04 1.32 9.54
N GLN A 3 -16.29 2.17 10.24
CA GLN A 3 -16.88 3.25 11.05
C GLN A 3 -17.58 4.34 10.21
N VAL A 4 -17.18 4.50 8.94
CA VAL A 4 -17.74 5.48 8.01
C VAL A 4 -18.82 4.82 7.13
N ALA A 5 -18.54 3.61 6.63
CA ALA A 5 -19.44 2.83 5.77
C ALA A 5 -19.47 1.36 6.26
N PRO A 6 -20.41 0.99 7.15
CA PRO A 6 -20.45 -0.31 7.82
C PRO A 6 -20.48 -1.52 6.88
N GLU A 7 -21.04 -1.38 5.68
CA GLU A 7 -21.13 -2.43 4.66
C GLU A 7 -19.79 -2.72 3.94
N SER A 8 -18.75 -1.92 4.22
CA SER A 8 -17.45 -2.05 3.57
C SER A 8 -16.83 -3.43 3.77
N ARG A 9 -16.11 -3.89 2.76
CA ARG A 9 -15.46 -5.20 2.75
C ARG A 9 -13.95 -5.03 2.63
N ILE A 10 -13.18 -5.81 3.38
CA ILE A 10 -11.72 -5.69 3.43
C ILE A 10 -11.09 -7.08 3.41
N VAL A 11 -10.06 -7.27 2.59
CA VAL A 11 -9.18 -8.44 2.63
C VAL A 11 -7.80 -7.94 2.99
N TYR A 12 -7.26 -8.41 4.11
CA TYR A 12 -5.88 -8.16 4.52
C TYR A 12 -5.00 -9.26 3.97
N VAL A 13 -3.82 -8.88 3.46
CA VAL A 13 -2.83 -9.81 2.92
C VAL A 13 -1.49 -9.51 3.58
N ASP A 14 -0.90 -10.52 4.21
CA ASP A 14 0.43 -10.42 4.82
C ASP A 14 1.03 -11.83 4.94
N ASN A 15 2.35 -11.95 4.84
CA ASN A 15 3.08 -13.22 4.93
C ASN A 15 3.85 -13.38 6.25
N ASP A 16 3.75 -12.42 7.17
CA ASP A 16 4.33 -12.53 8.51
C ASP A 16 3.46 -13.45 9.40
N PRO A 17 4.01 -14.59 9.88
CA PRO A 17 3.29 -15.50 10.76
C PRO A 17 2.78 -14.86 12.05
N ILE A 18 3.41 -13.78 12.53
CA ILE A 18 2.96 -13.03 13.71
C ILE A 18 1.65 -12.29 13.40
N VAL A 19 1.52 -11.73 12.20
CA VAL A 19 0.29 -11.04 11.78
C VAL A 19 -0.85 -12.03 11.74
N LEU A 20 -0.66 -13.25 11.23
CA LEU A 20 -1.70 -14.27 11.20
C LEU A 20 -2.28 -14.59 12.60
N VAL A 21 -1.42 -14.67 13.62
CA VAL A 21 -1.84 -14.95 15.00
C VAL A 21 -2.68 -13.81 15.58
N HIS A 22 -2.34 -12.55 15.28
CA HIS A 22 -3.06 -11.39 15.77
C HIS A 22 -4.30 -11.06 14.92
N ALA A 23 -4.26 -11.30 13.61
CA ALA A 23 -5.32 -11.00 12.66
C ALA A 23 -6.61 -11.75 13.00
N ARG A 24 -6.51 -13.02 13.42
CA ARG A 24 -7.69 -13.79 13.88
C ARG A 24 -8.39 -13.17 15.09
N ALA A 25 -7.67 -12.42 15.92
CA ALA A 25 -8.23 -11.74 17.10
C ALA A 25 -8.70 -10.31 16.80
N LEU A 26 -8.06 -9.62 15.85
CA LEU A 26 -8.26 -8.19 15.59
C LEU A 26 -9.19 -7.88 14.41
N LEU A 27 -9.35 -8.81 13.47
CA LEU A 27 -10.19 -8.62 12.28
C LEU A 27 -11.65 -8.91 12.61
N THR A 28 -12.21 -8.07 13.47
CA THR A 28 -13.63 -8.00 13.72
C THR A 28 -14.30 -7.15 12.64
N SER A 29 -15.39 -7.66 12.09
CA SER A 29 -16.21 -6.94 11.12
C SER A 29 -17.49 -6.45 11.76
N THR A 30 -18.07 -5.41 11.16
CA THR A 30 -19.48 -5.07 11.36
C THR A 30 -20.40 -6.18 10.82
N PRO A 31 -21.64 -6.31 11.34
CA PRO A 31 -22.62 -7.27 10.81
C PRO A 31 -22.96 -7.07 9.33
N GLU A 32 -22.91 -5.83 8.84
CA GLU A 32 -23.24 -5.45 7.46
C GLU A 32 -22.06 -5.66 6.49
N GLY A 33 -20.84 -5.70 7.01
CA GLY A 33 -19.61 -5.74 6.23
C GLY A 33 -18.96 -7.12 6.20
N ARG A 34 -17.71 -7.17 5.75
CA ARG A 34 -16.91 -8.40 5.79
C ARG A 34 -15.43 -8.11 5.89
N THR A 35 -14.72 -8.88 6.72
CA THR A 35 -13.27 -8.88 6.77
C THR A 35 -12.75 -10.30 6.53
N ALA A 36 -11.68 -10.42 5.76
CA ALA A 36 -10.93 -11.66 5.61
C ALA A 36 -9.43 -11.40 5.74
N TYR A 37 -8.68 -12.44 6.07
CA TYR A 37 -7.23 -12.43 6.10
C TYR A 37 -6.71 -13.53 5.18
N LEU A 38 -5.72 -13.19 4.37
CA LEU A 38 -5.02 -14.11 3.50
C LEU A 38 -3.52 -14.09 3.87
N ASP A 39 -3.02 -15.27 4.23
CA ASP A 39 -1.59 -15.52 4.37
C ASP A 39 -1.01 -15.75 2.97
N ALA A 40 -0.42 -14.71 2.38
CA ALA A 40 0.14 -14.77 1.03
C ALA A 40 1.23 -13.70 0.85
N ASP A 41 2.17 -14.00 -0.04
CA ASP A 41 3.16 -13.04 -0.51
C ASP A 41 2.55 -12.11 -1.57
N PHE A 42 2.58 -10.80 -1.34
CA PHE A 42 2.05 -9.82 -2.28
C PHE A 42 2.84 -9.70 -3.58
N THR A 43 4.05 -10.26 -3.63
CA THR A 43 4.83 -10.40 -4.85
C THR A 43 4.31 -11.53 -5.76
N GLU A 44 3.32 -12.30 -5.30
CA GLU A 44 2.59 -13.31 -6.07
C GLU A 44 1.09 -12.93 -6.27
N PRO A 45 0.76 -11.86 -7.03
CA PRO A 45 -0.62 -11.36 -7.20
C PRO A 45 -1.64 -12.41 -7.63
N GLU A 46 -1.24 -13.38 -8.47
CA GLU A 46 -2.13 -14.43 -8.95
C GLU A 46 -2.70 -15.28 -7.80
N SER A 47 -1.88 -15.57 -6.78
CA SER A 47 -2.30 -16.34 -5.61
C SER A 47 -3.36 -15.58 -4.80
N ILE A 48 -3.23 -14.25 -4.72
CA ILE A 48 -4.15 -13.36 -4.03
C ILE A 48 -5.47 -13.28 -4.78
N LEU A 49 -5.42 -12.98 -6.07
CA LEU A 49 -6.59 -12.80 -6.93
C LEU A 49 -7.44 -14.06 -7.05
N LYS A 50 -6.82 -15.25 -6.98
CA LYS A 50 -7.51 -16.55 -7.05
C LYS A 50 -7.90 -17.11 -5.68
N SER A 51 -7.53 -16.44 -4.58
CA SER A 51 -7.84 -16.93 -3.24
C SER A 51 -9.34 -16.97 -2.96
N GLU A 52 -9.77 -17.94 -2.15
CA GLU A 52 -11.15 -18.04 -1.69
C GLU A 52 -11.53 -16.82 -0.84
N GLN A 53 -10.61 -16.33 -0.02
CA GLN A 53 -10.78 -15.17 0.85
C GLN A 53 -11.12 -13.93 0.03
N LEU A 54 -10.42 -13.70 -1.08
CA LEU A 54 -10.66 -12.57 -1.96
C LEU A 54 -11.96 -12.74 -2.74
N THR A 55 -12.12 -13.87 -3.44
CA THR A 55 -13.26 -14.11 -4.35
C THR A 55 -14.61 -14.26 -3.64
N THR A 56 -14.62 -14.68 -2.38
CA THR A 56 -15.86 -14.71 -1.59
C THR A 56 -16.18 -13.37 -0.93
N THR A 57 -15.17 -12.53 -0.68
CA THR A 57 -15.35 -11.23 -0.01
C THR A 57 -15.69 -10.12 -1.00
N PHE A 58 -14.99 -10.06 -2.13
CA PHE A 58 -15.18 -9.03 -3.14
C PHE A 58 -15.94 -9.52 -4.36
N ASP A 59 -16.77 -8.63 -4.91
CA ASP A 59 -17.22 -8.70 -6.29
C ASP A 59 -16.26 -7.86 -7.14
N LEU A 60 -15.36 -8.52 -7.87
CA LEU A 60 -14.34 -7.85 -8.68
C LEU A 60 -14.90 -7.19 -9.95
N HIS A 61 -16.21 -7.24 -10.18
CA HIS A 61 -16.88 -6.40 -11.19
C HIS A 61 -17.23 -5.01 -10.65
N GLN A 62 -17.04 -4.76 -9.35
CA GLN A 62 -17.19 -3.45 -8.73
C GLN A 62 -15.82 -2.83 -8.42
N PRO A 63 -15.72 -1.49 -8.35
CA PRO A 63 -14.47 -0.82 -8.00
C PRO A 63 -13.87 -1.30 -6.68
N VAL A 64 -12.57 -1.59 -6.68
CA VAL A 64 -11.81 -1.99 -5.50
C VAL A 64 -10.67 -1.00 -5.25
N ALA A 65 -10.39 -0.70 -3.98
CA ALA A 65 -9.19 0.04 -3.60
C ALA A 65 -8.08 -0.94 -3.19
N VAL A 66 -6.97 -0.91 -3.92
CA VAL A 66 -5.73 -1.63 -3.61
C VAL A 66 -4.82 -0.72 -2.79
N SER A 67 -4.36 -1.22 -1.65
CA SER A 67 -3.60 -0.46 -0.66
C SER A 67 -2.23 -1.08 -0.45
N LEU A 68 -1.20 -0.51 -1.06
CA LEU A 68 0.21 -0.92 -0.95
C LEU A 68 0.97 0.08 -0.08
N ILE A 69 0.62 0.11 1.20
CA ILE A 69 1.14 1.10 2.17
C ILE A 69 2.33 0.52 2.91
N ALA A 70 3.46 1.22 2.84
CA ALA A 70 4.70 0.88 3.54
C ALA A 70 5.21 -0.55 3.28
N ILE A 71 5.08 -1.04 2.05
CA ILE A 71 5.47 -2.41 1.69
C ILE A 71 6.41 -2.49 0.47
N VAL A 72 6.22 -1.65 -0.55
CA VAL A 72 6.96 -1.79 -1.81
C VAL A 72 8.46 -1.42 -1.70
N HIS A 73 8.88 -0.77 -0.62
CA HIS A 73 10.31 -0.52 -0.34
C HIS A 73 11.10 -1.77 0.08
N PHE A 74 10.41 -2.87 0.41
CA PHE A 74 11.06 -4.17 0.64
C PHE A 74 11.38 -4.92 -0.66
N ILE A 75 10.88 -4.46 -1.80
CA ILE A 75 11.21 -5.01 -3.12
C ILE A 75 12.28 -4.11 -3.76
N PRO A 76 13.54 -4.57 -3.94
CA PRO A 76 14.59 -3.74 -4.55
C PRO A 76 14.42 -3.48 -6.04
N ASP A 77 13.79 -4.41 -6.76
CA ASP A 77 13.62 -4.33 -8.21
C ASP A 77 12.31 -3.62 -8.58
N ASP A 78 12.43 -2.44 -9.17
CA ASP A 78 11.29 -1.64 -9.60
C ASP A 78 10.46 -2.32 -10.68
N THR A 79 11.07 -3.19 -11.50
CA THR A 79 10.33 -3.96 -12.52
C THR A 79 9.38 -4.97 -11.89
N VAL A 80 9.75 -5.54 -10.73
CA VAL A 80 8.88 -6.40 -9.93
C VAL A 80 7.75 -5.58 -9.31
N VAL A 81 8.05 -4.40 -8.76
CA VAL A 81 7.01 -3.49 -8.21
C VAL A 81 5.98 -3.12 -9.27
N HIS A 82 6.43 -2.74 -10.47
CA HIS A 82 5.54 -2.48 -11.60
C HIS A 82 4.70 -3.69 -11.95
N SER A 83 5.31 -4.87 -12.08
CA SER A 83 4.61 -6.11 -12.41
C SER A 83 3.52 -6.45 -11.39
N VAL A 84 3.81 -6.27 -10.09
CA VAL A 84 2.85 -6.49 -9.01
C VAL A 84 1.67 -5.53 -9.10
N ILE A 85 1.94 -4.24 -9.29
CA ILE A 85 0.90 -3.21 -9.42
C ILE A 85 0.02 -3.49 -10.64
N ASP A 86 0.63 -3.76 -11.80
CA ASP A 86 -0.08 -4.04 -13.05
C ASP A 86 -0.98 -5.28 -12.87
N GLN A 87 -0.44 -6.39 -12.36
CA GLN A 87 -1.22 -7.62 -12.14
C GLN A 87 -2.39 -7.44 -11.14
N LEU A 88 -2.21 -6.65 -10.08
CA LEU A 88 -3.28 -6.37 -9.11
C LEU A 88 -4.35 -5.44 -9.69
N MET A 89 -3.95 -4.43 -10.46
CA MET A 89 -4.87 -3.39 -10.95
C MET A 89 -5.55 -3.75 -12.26
N ASP A 90 -4.92 -4.54 -13.13
CA ASP A 90 -5.43 -4.94 -14.45
C ASP A 90 -6.83 -5.57 -14.43
N PRO A 91 -7.14 -6.56 -13.56
CA PRO A 91 -8.46 -7.20 -13.55
C PRO A 91 -9.57 -6.31 -12.96
N LEU A 92 -9.22 -5.23 -12.27
CA LEU A 92 -10.19 -4.38 -11.58
C LEU A 92 -10.87 -3.40 -12.54
N PRO A 93 -12.15 -3.07 -12.36
CA PRO A 93 -12.88 -2.20 -13.27
C PRO A 93 -12.46 -0.73 -13.13
N ALA A 94 -12.82 0.09 -14.11
CA ALA A 94 -12.75 1.55 -14.06
C ALA A 94 -13.34 2.09 -12.74
N GLY A 95 -12.70 3.11 -12.15
CA GLY A 95 -13.06 3.64 -10.84
C GLY A 95 -12.39 2.95 -9.65
N SER A 96 -11.70 1.83 -9.86
CA SER A 96 -10.83 1.23 -8.84
C SER A 96 -9.69 2.17 -8.47
N MET A 97 -9.10 2.02 -7.29
CA MET A 97 -8.07 2.93 -6.79
C MET A 97 -6.81 2.20 -6.37
N LEU A 98 -5.67 2.87 -6.52
CA LEU A 98 -4.39 2.48 -5.95
C LEU A 98 -3.99 3.54 -4.92
N ALA A 99 -3.76 3.11 -3.68
CA ALA A 99 -3.07 3.90 -2.66
C ALA A 99 -1.71 3.26 -2.39
N LEU A 100 -0.63 4.03 -2.46
CA LEU A 100 0.73 3.51 -2.27
C LEU A 100 1.57 4.49 -1.46
N SER A 101 2.39 3.95 -0.56
CA SER A 101 3.46 4.71 0.10
C SER A 101 4.78 3.94 0.10
N THR A 102 5.88 4.68 0.00
CA THR A 102 7.22 4.09 -0.03
C THR A 102 8.28 5.03 0.51
N THR A 103 9.38 4.44 0.98
CA THR A 103 10.46 5.17 1.64
C THR A 103 11.20 6.06 0.63
N THR A 104 11.54 7.27 1.04
CA THR A 104 12.36 8.22 0.27
C THR A 104 13.47 8.80 1.14
N ALA A 105 14.59 9.11 0.51
CA ALA A 105 15.73 9.79 1.13
C ALA A 105 15.79 11.30 0.80
N ASP A 106 14.83 11.82 0.02
CA ASP A 106 14.89 13.16 -0.60
C ASP A 106 15.03 14.31 0.42
N PHE A 107 14.53 14.14 1.65
CA PHE A 107 14.50 15.19 2.67
C PHE A 107 15.43 14.93 3.87
N ALA A 108 15.88 13.70 4.06
CA ALA A 108 16.71 13.27 5.19
C ALA A 108 17.65 12.12 4.78
N PRO A 109 18.59 12.37 3.85
CA PRO A 109 19.35 11.29 3.21
C PRO A 109 20.26 10.56 4.19
N GLU A 110 20.87 11.25 5.15
CA GLU A 110 21.77 10.62 6.12
C GLU A 110 21.00 9.66 7.04
N GLU A 111 19.88 10.12 7.60
CA GLU A 111 19.02 9.36 8.50
C GLU A 111 18.40 8.16 7.79
N VAL A 112 17.89 8.37 6.57
CA VAL A 112 17.26 7.30 5.78
C VAL A 112 18.30 6.26 5.34
N HIS A 113 19.48 6.67 4.89
CA HIS A 113 20.54 5.72 4.53
C HIS A 113 21.04 4.91 5.73
N ALA A 114 21.13 5.52 6.92
CA ALA A 114 21.44 4.78 8.15
C ALA A 114 20.37 3.73 8.46
N GLY A 115 19.08 4.10 8.32
CA GLY A 115 17.96 3.16 8.44
C GLY A 115 18.04 2.01 7.43
N VAL A 116 18.21 2.32 6.14
CA VAL A 116 18.38 1.33 5.06
C VAL A 116 19.54 0.38 5.35
N ALA A 117 20.68 0.90 5.80
CA ALA A 117 21.84 0.08 6.15
C ALA A 117 21.51 -0.87 7.31
N SER A 118 20.82 -0.38 8.34
CA SER A 118 20.41 -1.21 9.49
C SER A 118 19.50 -2.37 9.07
N TYR A 119 18.49 -2.11 8.23
CA TYR A 119 17.61 -3.18 7.70
C TYR A 119 18.41 -4.23 6.94
N ARG A 120 19.34 -3.79 6.07
CA ARG A 120 20.20 -4.70 5.29
C ARG A 120 21.12 -5.53 6.17
N THR A 121 21.69 -4.97 7.24
CA THR A 121 22.49 -5.72 8.22
C THR A 121 21.66 -6.81 8.91
N SER A 122 20.36 -6.59 9.10
CA SER A 122 19.42 -7.59 9.62
C SER A 122 18.89 -8.55 8.54
N GLY A 123 19.41 -8.49 7.31
CA GLY A 123 19.01 -9.38 6.21
C GLY A 123 17.71 -8.97 5.51
N ILE A 124 17.14 -7.80 5.82
CA ILE A 124 15.90 -7.31 5.23
C ILE A 124 16.25 -6.31 4.11
N PRO A 125 15.87 -6.57 2.84
CA PRO A 125 16.08 -5.61 1.77
C PRO A 125 15.27 -4.33 2.04
N LEU A 126 15.88 -3.17 1.79
CA LEU A 126 15.18 -1.89 1.83
C LEU A 126 15.73 -0.98 0.73
N THR A 127 14.82 -0.34 0.00
CA THR A 127 15.12 0.58 -1.10
C THR A 127 14.33 1.87 -0.93
N ALA A 128 15.06 2.97 -0.72
CA ALA A 128 14.52 4.31 -0.77
C ALA A 128 14.45 4.78 -2.23
N ARG A 129 13.39 5.47 -2.60
CA ARG A 129 13.14 5.96 -3.96
C ARG A 129 12.92 7.46 -3.97
N ASP A 130 13.38 8.11 -5.04
CA ASP A 130 13.09 9.52 -5.30
C ASP A 130 11.65 9.70 -5.82
N LYS A 131 11.16 10.94 -5.85
CA LYS A 131 9.80 11.23 -6.30
C LYS A 131 9.53 10.75 -7.74
N GLY A 132 10.49 10.93 -8.65
CA GLY A 132 10.34 10.57 -10.05
C GLY A 132 10.14 9.06 -10.25
N THR A 133 10.84 8.24 -9.47
CA THR A 133 10.64 6.79 -9.44
C THR A 133 9.27 6.44 -8.87
N VAL A 134 8.81 7.10 -7.81
CA VAL A 134 7.48 6.84 -7.24
C VAL A 134 6.37 7.21 -8.23
N GLU A 135 6.53 8.29 -9.00
CA GLU A 135 5.59 8.69 -10.06
C GLU A 135 5.35 7.59 -11.11
N THR A 136 6.37 6.80 -11.45
CA THR A 136 6.21 5.73 -12.44
C THR A 136 5.30 4.61 -11.94
N PHE A 137 5.19 4.37 -10.63
CA PHE A 137 4.31 3.34 -10.06
C PHE A 137 2.82 3.62 -10.26
N PHE A 138 2.46 4.86 -10.59
CA PHE A 138 1.09 5.26 -10.88
C PHE A 138 0.83 5.44 -12.39
N ARG A 139 1.72 4.92 -13.26
CA ARG A 139 1.56 5.03 -14.72
C ARG A 139 0.21 4.50 -15.19
N GLY A 140 -0.45 5.23 -16.09
CA GLY A 140 -1.76 4.84 -16.63
C GLY A 140 -2.94 5.03 -15.66
N LEU A 141 -2.70 5.54 -14.44
CA LEU A 141 -3.73 5.92 -13.49
C LEU A 141 -3.86 7.45 -13.39
N GLU A 142 -5.01 7.92 -12.95
CA GLU A 142 -5.30 9.33 -12.68
C GLU A 142 -4.95 9.65 -11.23
N LEU A 143 -3.81 10.29 -11.00
CA LEU A 143 -3.43 10.78 -9.67
C LEU A 143 -4.47 11.77 -9.13
N LEU A 144 -4.94 11.52 -7.91
CA LEU A 144 -5.80 12.45 -7.19
C LEU A 144 -4.95 13.57 -6.57
N ASP A 145 -5.52 14.77 -6.46
CA ASP A 145 -4.89 15.89 -5.74
C ASP A 145 -4.51 15.48 -4.31
N PRO A 146 -3.34 15.87 -3.77
CA PRO A 146 -2.29 16.73 -4.35
C PRO A 146 -1.24 15.99 -5.21
N GLY A 147 -1.55 14.80 -5.70
CA GLY A 147 -0.62 13.91 -6.38
C GLY A 147 0.28 13.17 -5.39
N ILE A 148 1.56 13.06 -5.73
CA ILE A 148 2.57 12.40 -4.90
C ILE A 148 3.28 13.46 -4.05
N THR A 149 3.21 13.30 -2.74
CA THR A 149 3.81 14.20 -1.75
C THR A 149 4.25 13.41 -0.52
N LEU A 150 5.00 14.03 0.40
CA LEU A 150 5.29 13.40 1.68
C LEU A 150 3.99 13.06 2.39
N VAL A 151 3.89 11.90 3.02
CA VAL A 151 2.62 11.39 3.58
C VAL A 151 1.96 12.37 4.56
N HIS A 152 2.74 13.15 5.33
CA HIS A 152 2.23 14.16 6.26
C HIS A 152 1.69 15.43 5.59
N ARG A 153 1.86 15.58 4.28
CA ARG A 153 1.32 16.66 3.45
C ARG A 153 0.11 16.22 2.62
N TRP A 154 -0.28 14.94 2.66
CA TRP A 154 -1.42 14.41 1.91
C TRP A 154 -2.71 14.59 2.72
N HIS A 155 -3.53 15.59 2.36
CA HIS A 155 -4.73 16.01 3.09
C HIS A 155 -4.54 16.11 4.62
N PRO A 156 -3.60 16.96 5.10
CA PRO A 156 -3.17 16.95 6.48
C PRO A 156 -4.19 17.56 7.44
N ASP A 157 -4.24 17.02 8.65
CA ASP A 157 -4.78 17.74 9.80
C ASP A 157 -3.74 18.74 10.35
N ALA A 158 -4.14 19.52 11.37
CA ALA A 158 -3.27 20.55 11.94
C ALA A 158 -1.98 19.99 12.56
N ALA A 159 -2.03 18.79 13.13
CA ALA A 159 -0.86 18.15 13.73
C ALA A 159 0.13 17.69 12.66
N SER A 160 -0.37 17.06 11.61
CA SER A 160 0.42 16.60 10.47
C SER A 160 1.07 17.77 9.73
N ALA A 161 0.33 18.86 9.52
CA ALA A 161 0.82 20.06 8.83
C ALA A 161 1.97 20.77 9.57
N ALA A 162 2.06 20.60 10.89
CA ALA A 162 3.08 21.20 11.74
C ALA A 162 4.43 20.45 11.74
N LEU A 163 4.49 19.24 11.16
CA LEU A 163 5.73 18.47 11.02
C LEU A 163 6.67 19.11 10.00
N ASP A 164 7.97 19.00 10.27
CA ASP A 164 9.02 19.34 9.33
C ASP A 164 9.22 18.21 8.32
N ASP A 165 9.47 18.55 7.05
CA ASP A 165 9.64 17.57 5.97
C ASP A 165 10.81 16.60 6.26
N ARG A 166 11.84 17.03 7.02
CA ARG A 166 12.96 16.20 7.45
C ARG A 166 12.60 15.16 8.51
N GLN A 167 11.37 15.16 9.02
CA GLN A 167 10.90 14.17 10.01
C GLN A 167 10.11 13.03 9.36
N VAL A 168 9.87 13.10 8.04
CA VAL A 168 8.98 12.18 7.33
C VAL A 168 9.67 11.60 6.10
N TYR A 169 9.81 10.27 6.08
CA TYR A 169 10.65 9.57 5.11
C TYR A 169 9.85 8.77 4.08
N MET A 170 8.58 9.13 3.84
CA MET A 170 7.75 8.42 2.87
C MET A 170 7.00 9.38 1.96
N TYR A 171 7.05 9.10 0.66
CA TYR A 171 6.05 9.59 -0.27
C TYR A 171 4.78 8.76 -0.17
N GLY A 172 3.64 9.40 -0.42
CA GLY A 172 2.34 8.76 -0.57
C GLY A 172 1.55 9.39 -1.72
N GLY A 173 0.70 8.57 -2.34
CA GLY A 173 -0.20 9.01 -3.40
C GLY A 173 -1.40 8.08 -3.51
N VAL A 174 -2.49 8.63 -4.07
CA VAL A 174 -3.70 7.88 -4.42
C VAL A 174 -4.03 8.18 -5.87
N ALA A 175 -4.33 7.15 -6.65
CA ALA A 175 -4.74 7.29 -8.04
C ALA A 175 -5.98 6.45 -8.33
N ARG A 176 -6.75 6.90 -9.33
CA ARG A 176 -7.94 6.23 -9.83
C ARG A 176 -7.63 5.56 -11.17
N LYS A 177 -8.13 4.35 -11.39
CA LYS A 177 -8.15 3.69 -12.68
C LYS A 177 -9.21 4.36 -13.58
N PRO A 178 -8.85 4.84 -14.79
CA PRO A 178 -9.80 5.41 -15.76
C PRO A 178 -10.96 4.48 -16.11
#